data_AF-A0A1E5V385-F1
#
_entry.id   AF-A0A1E5V385-F1
#
_cell.length_a   1.000
_cell.length_b   1.000
_cell.length_c   1.000
_cell.angle_alpha   90.00
_cell.angle_beta   90.00
_cell.angle_gamma   90.00
#
_symmetry.space_group_name_H-M   'P 1'
#
loop_
_entity.id
_entity.type
_entity.pdbx_description
1 polymer ?
#
loop_
_entity_poly.entity_id
_entity_poly.type
_entity_poly.pdbx_seq_one_letter_code
_entity_poly.pdbx_strand_id
1 'polypeptide(L)'
;MARLDWPNFYYDQEEVLFDAVSQRDSAVSWSVHRPSLIFSFSPRSAMNVVCSLCVYAAICRKEGAPLRWPGSLDAWEGFSNASDADLITEQRVWAAVDPMAKNQAFNCSNGHVHNWRQLWPILAGRFGM
;
A
#
# COMPACT_ATOMS: atom_id res chain seq x y z
N MET A 1 19.43 5.34 5.31
CA MET A 1 18.53 5.77 6.40
C MET A 1 18.87 4.94 7.61
N ALA A 2 19.12 5.55 8.77
CA ALA A 2 19.43 4.78 9.98
C ALA A 2 18.20 3.97 10.39
N ARG A 3 18.39 2.69 10.71
CA ARG A 3 17.32 1.85 11.28
C ARG A 3 16.99 2.37 12.69
N LEU A 4 15.72 2.32 13.04
CA LEU A 4 15.31 2.57 14.42
C LEU A 4 15.75 1.40 15.29
N ASP A 5 16.14 1.68 16.54
CA ASP A 5 16.48 0.66 17.54
C ASP A 5 15.21 -0.02 18.08
N TRP A 6 14.52 -0.74 17.18
CA TRP A 6 13.27 -1.44 17.46
C TRP A 6 13.12 -2.67 16.56
N PRO A 7 12.63 -3.81 17.06
CA PRO A 7 12.43 -5.01 16.24
C PRO A 7 11.40 -4.76 15.14
N ASN A 8 11.83 -4.92 13.89
CA ASN A 8 10.97 -4.79 12.71
C ASN A 8 11.43 -5.81 11.66
N PHE A 9 10.55 -6.75 11.31
CA PHE A 9 10.87 -7.83 10.39
C PHE A 9 11.29 -7.34 8.99
N TYR A 10 10.96 -6.11 8.59
CA TYR A 10 11.47 -5.52 7.35
C TYR A 10 13.00 -5.39 7.37
N TYR A 11 13.61 -5.18 8.53
CA TYR A 11 15.06 -5.09 8.67
C TYR A 11 15.70 -6.46 8.44
N ASP A 12 15.13 -7.51 9.03
CA ASP A 12 15.58 -8.90 8.84
C ASP A 12 15.47 -9.31 7.37
N GLN A 13 14.36 -8.93 6.69
CA GLN A 13 14.17 -9.18 5.27
C GLN A 13 15.22 -8.46 4.40
N GLU A 14 15.55 -7.20 4.72
CA GLU A 14 16.60 -6.45 4.03
C GLU A 14 17.99 -7.06 4.25
N GLU A 15 18.30 -7.52 5.48
CA GLU A 15 19.57 -8.22 5.76
C GLU A 15 19.72 -9.48 4.92
N VAL A 16 18.72 -10.36 4.94
CA VAL A 16 18.73 -11.59 4.14
C VAL A 16 18.88 -11.28 2.64
N LEU A 17 18.22 -10.22 2.15
CA LEU A 17 18.35 -9.78 0.76
C LEU A 17 19.77 -9.32 0.43
N PHE A 18 20.35 -8.44 1.25
CA PHE A 18 21.67 -7.86 1.00
C PHE A 18 22.76 -8.93 1.12
N ASP A 19 22.68 -9.80 2.12
CA ASP A 19 23.62 -10.92 2.30
C ASP A 19 23.58 -11.86 1.11
N ALA A 20 22.38 -12.28 0.68
CA ALA A 20 22.21 -13.18 -0.47
C ALA A 20 22.71 -12.58 -1.79
N VAL A 21 22.56 -11.27 -1.98
CA VAL A 21 23.03 -10.57 -3.19
C VAL A 21 24.54 -10.31 -3.16
N SER A 22 25.11 -10.04 -1.98
CA SER A 22 26.56 -9.83 -1.83
C SER A 22 27.40 -11.04 -2.29
N GLN A 23 26.84 -12.24 -2.19
CA GLN A 23 27.47 -13.50 -2.58
C GLN A 23 27.42 -13.79 -4.10
N ARG A 24 26.88 -12.86 -4.92
CA ARG A 24 26.62 -13.06 -6.35
C ARG A 24 27.55 -12.28 -7.28
N ASP A 25 28.69 -11.77 -6.79
CA ASP A 25 29.69 -11.04 -7.58
C ASP A 25 29.10 -9.94 -8.48
N SER A 26 28.13 -9.19 -7.96
CA SER A 26 27.39 -8.13 -8.69
C SER A 26 26.60 -8.58 -9.93
N ALA A 27 26.44 -9.89 -10.16
CA ALA A 27 25.61 -10.42 -11.26
C ALA A 27 24.11 -10.22 -11.03
N VAL A 28 23.71 -9.99 -9.77
CA VAL A 28 22.33 -9.71 -9.36
C VAL A 28 22.32 -8.39 -8.62
N SER A 29 21.37 -7.51 -8.97
CA SER A 29 21.08 -6.28 -8.24
C SER A 29 19.81 -6.44 -7.41
N TRP A 30 19.60 -5.57 -6.41
CA TRP A 30 18.36 -5.54 -5.62
C TRP A 30 17.61 -4.21 -5.74
N SER A 31 16.34 -4.21 -5.37
CA SER A 31 15.55 -3.01 -5.09
C SER A 31 14.57 -3.28 -3.96
N VAL A 32 14.39 -2.31 -3.06
CA VAL A 32 13.41 -2.39 -1.95
C VAL A 32 12.28 -1.41 -2.23
N HIS A 33 11.04 -1.85 -2.12
CA HIS A 33 9.85 -1.03 -2.41
C HIS A 33 8.96 -0.93 -1.17
N ARG A 34 8.73 0.30 -0.70
CA ARG A 34 8.01 0.61 0.53
C ARG A 34 6.70 1.33 0.18
N PRO A 35 5.64 0.60 -0.20
CA PRO A 35 4.35 1.21 -0.49
C PRO A 35 3.71 1.75 0.80
N SER A 36 2.84 2.75 0.62
CA SER A 36 1.88 3.18 1.64
C SER A 36 0.67 2.24 1.66
N LEU A 37 -0.49 2.69 2.17
CA LEU A 37 -1.73 1.90 2.16
C LEU A 37 -2.08 1.44 0.73
N ILE A 38 -2.16 0.13 0.51
CA ILE A 38 -2.33 -0.42 -0.84
C ILE A 38 -3.82 -0.43 -1.24
N PHE A 39 -4.14 0.16 -2.38
CA PHE A 39 -5.42 -0.01 -3.07
C PHE A 39 -5.29 -1.14 -4.08
N SER A 40 -6.00 -2.24 -3.87
CA SER A 40 -5.88 -3.48 -4.65
C SER A 40 -7.23 -4.17 -4.81
N PHE A 41 -7.34 -5.01 -5.84
CA PHE A 41 -8.51 -5.85 -6.11
C PHE A 41 -8.34 -7.31 -5.64
N SER A 42 -7.20 -7.70 -5.06
CA SER A 42 -6.98 -9.11 -4.68
C SER A 42 -7.91 -9.54 -3.53
N PRO A 43 -8.81 -10.52 -3.72
CA PRO A 43 -9.71 -11.00 -2.68
C PRO A 43 -9.02 -11.94 -1.68
N ARG A 44 -7.78 -12.38 -1.97
CA ARG A 44 -6.99 -13.27 -1.11
C ARG A 44 -5.95 -12.53 -0.26
N SER A 45 -5.83 -11.22 -0.43
CA SER A 45 -4.88 -10.44 0.36
C SER A 45 -5.31 -10.44 1.83
N ALA A 46 -4.36 -10.72 2.72
CA ALA A 46 -4.57 -10.59 4.17
C ALA A 46 -4.82 -9.13 4.60
N MET A 47 -4.37 -8.16 3.80
CA MET A 47 -4.54 -6.72 4.05
C MET A 47 -5.04 -6.06 2.76
N ASN A 48 -6.35 -5.83 2.67
CA ASN A 48 -6.96 -5.11 1.54
C ASN A 48 -8.06 -4.17 2.04
N VAL A 49 -7.73 -2.88 2.15
CA VAL A 49 -8.67 -1.86 2.63
C VAL A 49 -9.85 -1.66 1.69
N VAL A 50 -9.62 -1.69 0.37
CA VAL A 50 -10.66 -1.45 -0.63
C VAL A 50 -11.68 -2.59 -0.58
N CYS A 51 -11.22 -3.85 -0.58
CA CYS A 51 -12.08 -5.01 -0.47
C CYS A 51 -12.88 -4.99 0.84
N SER A 52 -12.24 -4.76 1.98
CA SER A 52 -12.91 -4.70 3.28
C SER A 52 -14.01 -3.62 3.33
N LEU A 53 -13.75 -2.43 2.79
CA LEU A 53 -14.73 -1.35 2.73
C LEU A 53 -15.88 -1.66 1.76
N CYS A 54 -15.59 -2.26 0.61
CA CYS A 54 -16.62 -2.72 -0.32
C CYS A 54 -17.51 -3.80 0.29
N VAL A 55 -16.96 -4.75 1.06
CA VAL A 55 -17.74 -5.76 1.79
C VAL A 55 -18.61 -5.11 2.84
N TYR A 56 -18.08 -4.16 3.62
CA TYR A 56 -18.86 -3.41 4.59
C TYR A 56 -20.03 -2.66 3.93
N ALA A 57 -19.77 -1.95 2.83
CA ALA A 57 -20.83 -1.26 2.09
C ALA A 57 -21.87 -2.22 1.50
N ALA A 58 -21.46 -3.38 0.98
CA ALA A 58 -22.37 -4.42 0.50
C ALA A 58 -23.31 -4.93 1.61
N ILE A 59 -22.78 -5.15 2.83
CA ILE A 59 -23.57 -5.56 3.99
C ILE A 59 -24.57 -4.46 4.36
N CYS A 60 -24.12 -3.20 4.52
CA CYS A 60 -25.01 -2.10 4.86
C CYS A 60 -26.13 -1.92 3.84
N ARG A 61 -25.83 -2.00 2.54
CA ARG A 61 -26.83 -1.96 1.48
C ARG A 61 -27.84 -3.08 1.61
N LYS A 62 -27.38 -4.33 1.81
CA LYS A 62 -28.25 -5.50 1.94
C LYS A 62 -29.19 -5.38 3.15
N GLU A 63 -28.71 -4.80 4.25
CA GLU A 63 -29.47 -4.65 5.48
C GLU A 63 -30.31 -3.36 5.54
N GLY A 64 -30.20 -2.47 4.55
CA GLY A 64 -30.85 -1.16 4.57
C GLY A 64 -30.29 -0.22 5.65
N ALA A 65 -29.07 -0.47 6.11
CA ALA A 65 -28.39 0.33 7.12
C ALA A 65 -27.56 1.45 6.48
N PRO A 66 -27.38 2.61 7.15
CA PRO A 66 -26.51 3.67 6.64
C PRO A 66 -25.04 3.24 6.66
N LEU A 67 -24.27 3.68 5.66
CA LEU A 67 -22.82 3.47 5.59
C LEU A 67 -22.09 4.42 6.55
N ARG A 68 -21.97 4.03 7.82
CA ARG A 68 -21.36 4.85 8.88
C ARG A 68 -19.84 4.75 8.87
N TRP A 69 -19.15 5.87 9.03
CA TRP A 69 -17.69 5.88 9.19
C TRP A 69 -17.27 5.10 10.45
N PRO A 70 -16.40 4.07 10.34
CA PRO A 70 -16.00 3.25 11.49
C PRO A 70 -14.72 3.74 12.19
N GLY A 71 -14.03 4.75 11.63
CA GLY A 71 -12.73 5.21 12.12
C GLY A 71 -12.80 6.39 13.08
N SER A 72 -11.63 6.92 13.45
CA SER A 72 -11.51 8.14 14.25
C SER A 72 -11.81 9.40 13.44
N LEU A 73 -12.05 10.51 14.14
CA LEU A 73 -12.18 11.82 13.52
C LEU A 73 -10.87 12.28 12.85
N ASP A 74 -9.72 11.94 13.42
CA ASP A 74 -8.41 12.27 12.85
C ASP A 74 -8.19 11.60 11.50
N ALA A 75 -8.61 10.34 11.34
CA ALA A 75 -8.56 9.67 10.04
C ALA A 75 -9.60 10.24 9.06
N TRP A 76 -10.75 10.69 9.55
CA TRP A 76 -11.80 11.31 8.73
C TRP A 76 -11.41 12.68 8.18
N GLU A 77 -10.83 13.54 9.01
CA GLU A 77 -10.45 14.92 8.67
C GLU A 77 -9.00 15.05 8.18
N GLY A 78 -8.14 14.09 8.54
CA GLY A 78 -6.73 14.08 8.17
C GLY A 78 -6.45 13.73 6.72
N PHE A 79 -5.21 14.02 6.30
CA PHE A 79 -4.69 13.62 5.00
C PHE A 79 -4.03 12.26 5.08
N SER A 80 -4.35 11.40 4.12
CA SER A 80 -3.75 10.09 3.90
C SER A 80 -3.19 10.01 2.49
N ASN A 81 -2.21 9.14 2.27
CA ASN A 81 -1.77 8.74 0.93
C ASN A 81 -2.08 7.25 0.71
N ALA A 82 -2.04 6.82 -0.54
CA ALA A 82 -2.23 5.42 -0.92
C ALA A 82 -1.22 5.03 -2.00
N SER A 83 -1.15 3.74 -2.26
CA SER A 83 -0.36 3.14 -3.32
C SER A 83 -1.24 2.19 -4.11
N ASP A 84 -1.45 2.52 -5.38
CA ASP A 84 -2.16 1.66 -6.30
C ASP A 84 -1.33 0.40 -6.59
N ALA A 85 -1.97 -0.77 -6.61
CA ALA A 85 -1.30 -2.05 -6.85
C ALA A 85 -0.62 -2.12 -8.23
N ASP A 86 -1.20 -1.49 -9.24
CA ASP A 86 -0.65 -1.43 -10.60
C ASP A 86 0.57 -0.51 -10.60
N LEU A 87 0.49 0.66 -9.96
CA LEU A 87 1.63 1.58 -9.83
C LEU A 87 2.81 0.96 -9.06
N ILE A 88 2.55 0.18 -8.00
CA ILE A 88 3.60 -0.58 -7.30
C ILE A 88 4.26 -1.58 -8.26
N THR A 89 3.46 -2.24 -9.10
CA THR A 89 3.96 -3.20 -10.08
C THR A 89 4.82 -2.50 -11.13
N GLU A 90 4.37 -1.36 -11.65
CA GLU A 90 5.12 -0.51 -12.58
C GLU A 90 6.46 -0.06 -11.97
N GLN A 91 6.47 0.40 -10.72
CA GLN A 91 7.72 0.80 -10.06
C GLN A 91 8.69 -0.38 -9.88
N ARG A 92 8.19 -1.58 -9.60
CA ARG A 92 9.02 -2.80 -9.51
C ARG A 92 9.60 -3.19 -10.86
N VAL A 93 8.81 -3.11 -11.93
CA VAL A 93 9.28 -3.35 -13.30
C VAL A 93 10.34 -2.32 -13.69
N TRP A 94 10.08 -1.03 -13.41
CA TRP A 94 11.06 0.04 -13.60
C TRP A 94 12.37 -0.27 -12.88
N ALA A 95 12.32 -0.61 -11.59
CA ALA A 95 13.53 -0.93 -10.83
C ALA A 95 14.26 -2.18 -11.35
N ALA A 96 13.52 -3.14 -11.93
CA ALA A 96 14.07 -4.34 -12.55
C ALA A 96 14.83 -4.06 -13.86
N VAL A 97 14.55 -2.97 -14.58
CA VAL A 97 15.18 -2.69 -15.89
C VAL A 97 16.08 -1.45 -15.90
N ASP A 98 15.81 -0.46 -15.07
CA ASP A 98 16.54 0.82 -15.07
C ASP A 98 17.89 0.70 -14.31
N PRO A 99 19.03 1.04 -14.93
CA PRO A 99 20.33 1.04 -14.27
C PRO A 99 20.43 2.00 -13.07
N MET A 100 19.71 3.13 -13.09
CA MET A 100 19.71 4.11 -12.00
C MET A 100 18.92 3.65 -10.79
N ALA A 101 18.07 2.63 -10.97
CA ALA A 101 17.24 2.09 -9.90
C ALA A 101 17.89 0.92 -9.14
N LYS A 102 19.09 0.50 -9.55
CA LYS A 102 19.77 -0.66 -8.96
C LYS A 102 20.32 -0.36 -7.58
N ASN A 103 20.14 -1.31 -6.67
CA ASN A 103 20.63 -1.28 -5.30
C ASN A 103 20.08 -0.06 -4.52
N GLN A 104 18.80 0.24 -4.74
CA GLN A 104 18.11 1.37 -4.13
C GLN A 104 16.84 0.93 -3.40
N ALA A 105 16.50 1.69 -2.36
CA ALA A 105 15.23 1.58 -1.65
C ALA A 105 14.34 2.77 -1.98
N PHE A 106 13.11 2.51 -2.42
CA PHE A 106 12.15 3.51 -2.87
C PHE A 106 10.86 3.45 -2.06
N ASN A 107 10.33 4.63 -1.74
CA ASN A 107 8.92 4.75 -1.37
C ASN A 107 8.06 4.64 -2.64
N CYS A 108 6.85 4.10 -2.51
CA CYS A 108 5.86 4.08 -3.58
C CYS A 108 4.57 4.70 -3.07
N SER A 109 4.02 5.68 -3.79
CA SER A 109 2.71 6.28 -3.51
C SER A 109 2.14 6.91 -4.77
N ASN A 110 0.84 7.19 -4.78
CA ASN A 110 0.16 7.77 -5.95
C ASN A 110 0.54 9.24 -6.25
N GLY A 111 1.50 9.81 -5.51
CA GLY A 111 1.97 11.19 -5.71
C GLY A 111 1.00 12.27 -5.24
N HIS A 112 -0.10 11.89 -4.59
CA HIS A 112 -1.11 12.81 -4.05
C HIS A 112 -1.63 12.33 -2.69
N VAL A 113 -2.32 13.24 -1.99
CA VAL A 113 -3.03 12.96 -0.74
C VAL A 113 -4.54 12.98 -0.97
N HIS A 114 -5.26 12.27 -0.13
CA HIS A 114 -6.71 12.26 -0.06
C HIS A 114 -7.16 12.35 1.39
N ASN A 115 -8.44 12.60 1.57
CA ASN A 115 -9.09 12.56 2.87
C ASN A 115 -10.26 11.56 2.81
N TRP A 116 -10.47 10.77 3.87
CA TRP A 116 -11.51 9.75 3.90
C TRP A 116 -12.92 10.32 3.82
N ARG A 117 -13.19 11.53 4.36
CA ARG A 117 -14.42 12.29 4.14
C ARG A 117 -14.76 12.51 2.68
N GLN A 118 -13.75 12.62 1.81
CA GLN A 118 -13.96 12.79 0.36
C GLN A 118 -14.19 11.45 -0.34
N LEU A 119 -13.53 10.37 0.09
CA LEU A 119 -13.70 9.04 -0.50
C LEU A 119 -14.99 8.34 -0.07
N TRP A 120 -15.49 8.62 1.14
CA TRP A 120 -16.64 7.93 1.70
C TRP A 120 -17.94 8.13 0.90
N PRO A 121 -18.30 9.35 0.46
CA PRO A 121 -19.47 9.54 -0.40
C PRO A 121 -19.31 8.87 -1.77
N ILE A 122 -18.07 8.76 -2.28
CA ILE A 122 -17.80 8.04 -3.53
C ILE A 122 -18.10 6.56 -3.34
N LEU A 123 -17.64 5.96 -2.23
CA LEU A 123 -17.97 4.57 -1.89
C LEU A 123 -19.47 4.36 -1.76
N ALA A 124 -20.18 5.22 -1.01
CA ALA A 124 -21.63 5.15 -0.86
C ALA A 124 -22.34 5.19 -2.23
N GLY A 125 -21.97 6.14 -3.09
CA GLY A 125 -22.51 6.28 -4.44
C GLY A 125 -22.28 5.06 -5.33
N ARG A 126 -21.14 4.36 -5.21
CA ARG A 126 -20.87 3.11 -5.95
C ARG A 126 -21.80 1.97 -5.54
N PHE A 127 -22.30 1.99 -4.30
CA PHE A 127 -23.26 1.01 -3.80
C PHE A 127 -24.72 1.50 -3.89
N GLY A 128 -24.97 2.71 -4.39
CA GLY A 128 -26.32 3.28 -4.49
C GLY A 128 -26.91 3.62 -3.13
N MET A 129 -26.06 4.07 -2.20
CA MET A 129 -26.38 4.47 -0.83
C MET A 129 -26.16 5.96 -0.60
#